data_AF-A0A1V2GG01-F1
#
_entry.id   AF-A0A1V2GG01-F1
#
_cell.length_a   1.000
_cell.length_b   1.000
_cell.length_c   1.000
_cell.angle_alpha   90.00
_cell.angle_beta   90.00
_cell.angle_gamma   90.00
#
_symmetry.space_group_name_H-M   'P 1'
#
loop_
_entity.id
_entity.type
_entity.pdbx_description
1 polymer ?
#
loop_
_entity_poly.entity_id
_entity_poly.type
_entity_poly.pdbx_seq_one_letter_code
_entity_poly.pdbx_strand_id
1 'polypeptide(L)'
;MTGQSSSQAATPIQWWKPALFFLVVIAGLWYVKWQPYYGKAFTAAETHSIGKSILAQADANPWQAALDYAMIYFLAVWKAAVLGVLLGSLIQVLIPRDWLLRTLGQSRFRGTLLGTLFSLPGMMCTCCAAPVAAGMRRQQVSMGGALAFWMGNPLLNPATLVF
;
A
#
# COMPACT_ATOMS: atom_id res chain seq x y z
N MET A 1 -28.02 -15.33 -45.06
CA MET A 1 -28.35 -15.23 -43.62
C MET A 1 -27.29 -14.33 -42.99
N THR A 2 -27.71 -13.13 -42.63
CA THR A 2 -26.88 -11.96 -42.26
C THR A 2 -26.27 -12.09 -40.87
N GLY A 3 -24.97 -11.81 -40.76
CA GLY A 3 -24.23 -11.79 -39.52
C GLY A 3 -24.71 -10.69 -38.56
N GLN A 4 -24.99 -11.07 -37.32
CA GLN A 4 -25.20 -10.14 -36.23
C GLN A 4 -23.85 -9.80 -35.60
N SER A 5 -23.24 -8.70 -36.06
CA SER A 5 -22.16 -8.02 -35.34
C SER A 5 -22.79 -7.22 -34.19
N SER A 6 -22.98 -7.88 -33.05
CA SER A 6 -23.35 -7.21 -31.80
C SER A 6 -22.23 -6.26 -31.39
N SER A 7 -22.43 -4.97 -31.71
CA SER A 7 -21.60 -3.86 -31.23
C SER A 7 -21.76 -3.77 -29.71
N GLN A 8 -20.79 -4.29 -28.96
CA GLN A 8 -20.71 -4.07 -27.52
C GLN A 8 -20.45 -2.58 -27.27
N ALA A 9 -21.51 -1.85 -26.93
CA ALA A 9 -21.39 -0.47 -26.48
C ALA A 9 -20.53 -0.44 -25.21
N ALA A 10 -19.38 0.22 -25.28
CA ALA A 10 -18.53 0.46 -24.12
C ALA A 10 -19.33 1.23 -23.07
N THR A 11 -19.57 0.62 -21.92
CA THR A 11 -20.22 1.29 -20.79
C THR A 11 -19.37 2.50 -20.37
N PRO A 12 -19.99 3.67 -20.07
CA PRO A 12 -19.24 4.84 -19.66
C PRO A 12 -18.47 4.53 -18.38
N ILE A 13 -17.17 4.86 -18.38
CA ILE A 13 -16.29 4.67 -17.22
C ILE A 13 -16.91 5.40 -16.03
N GLN A 14 -17.39 4.64 -15.04
CA GLN A 14 -17.91 5.17 -13.79
C GLN A 14 -16.73 5.61 -12.90
N TRP A 15 -16.27 6.85 -13.11
CA TRP A 15 -15.15 7.47 -12.39
C TRP A 15 -15.35 7.55 -10.86
N TRP A 16 -16.57 7.44 -10.36
CA TRP A 16 -16.85 7.43 -8.92
C TRP A 16 -16.25 6.22 -8.19
N LYS A 17 -16.14 5.05 -8.86
CA LYS A 17 -15.58 3.83 -8.25
C LYS A 17 -14.07 3.91 -8.01
N PRO A 18 -13.22 4.33 -8.99
CA PRO A 18 -11.81 4.58 -8.71
C PRO A 18 -11.62 5.77 -7.77
N ALA A 19 -12.46 6.80 -7.82
CA ALA A 19 -12.40 7.91 -6.85
C ALA A 19 -12.63 7.42 -5.42
N LEU A 20 -13.62 6.56 -5.20
CA LEU A 20 -13.88 5.94 -3.90
C LEU A 20 -12.71 5.05 -3.45
N PHE A 21 -12.08 4.32 -4.37
CA PHE A 21 -10.87 3.53 -4.08
C PHE A 21 -9.73 4.43 -3.57
N PHE A 22 -9.40 5.50 -4.31
CA PHE A 22 -8.33 6.41 -3.91
C PHE A 22 -8.67 7.14 -2.60
N LEU A 23 -9.93 7.47 -2.34
CA LEU A 23 -10.38 8.03 -1.07
C LEU A 23 -10.09 7.06 0.09
N VAL A 24 -10.46 5.79 -0.05
CA VAL A 24 -10.19 4.76 0.97
C VAL A 24 -8.69 4.55 1.16
N VAL A 25 -7.90 4.51 0.08
CA VAL A 25 -6.43 4.42 0.16
C VAL A 25 -5.86 5.61 0.93
N ILE A 26 -6.22 6.84 0.56
CA ILE A 26 -5.71 8.06 1.17
C ILE A 26 -6.12 8.13 2.64
N ALA A 27 -7.40 7.92 2.96
CA ALA A 27 -7.90 7.97 4.33
C ALA A 27 -7.28 6.85 5.21
N GLY A 28 -7.17 5.63 4.67
CA GLY A 28 -6.60 4.50 5.37
C GLY A 28 -5.10 4.65 5.64
N LEU A 29 -4.33 5.07 4.63
CA LEU A 29 -2.90 5.37 4.79
C LEU A 29 -2.67 6.56 5.71
N TRP A 30 -3.54 7.57 5.64
CA TRP A 30 -3.48 8.72 6.52
C TRP A 30 -3.66 8.31 7.98
N TYR A 31 -4.70 7.55 8.27
CA TYR A 31 -5.02 7.09 9.63
C TYR A 31 -3.99 6.12 10.21
N VAL A 32 -3.61 5.10 9.43
CA VAL A 32 -2.72 4.02 9.93
C VAL A 32 -1.26 4.46 9.98
N LYS A 33 -0.83 5.33 9.06
CA LYS A 33 0.57 5.75 8.94
C LYS A 33 0.79 7.23 9.16
N TRP A 34 0.20 8.11 8.36
CA TRP A 34 0.61 9.52 8.45
C TRP A 34 0.31 10.14 9.81
N GLN A 35 -0.86 9.88 10.40
CA GLN A 35 -1.25 10.42 11.70
C GLN A 35 -0.25 10.08 12.83
N PRO A 36 0.14 8.80 13.06
CA PRO A 36 1.12 8.48 14.10
C PRO A 36 2.54 8.93 13.77
N TYR A 37 2.94 8.97 12.49
CA TYR A 37 4.29 9.40 12.10
C TYR A 37 4.45 10.93 12.11
N TYR A 38 3.41 11.69 11.76
CA TYR A 38 3.43 13.15 11.77
C TYR A 38 3.69 13.67 13.19
N GLY A 39 2.95 13.16 14.18
CA GLY A 39 3.19 13.53 15.58
C GLY A 39 4.60 13.18 16.08
N LYS A 40 5.17 12.06 15.61
CA LYS A 40 6.56 11.68 15.91
C LYS A 40 7.61 12.55 15.20
N ALA A 41 7.29 13.09 14.01
CA ALA A 41 8.17 13.98 13.28
C ALA A 41 8.38 15.32 14.02
N PHE A 42 7.31 15.93 14.52
CA PHE A 42 7.43 17.18 15.29
C PHE A 42 8.11 16.96 16.64
N THR A 43 7.74 15.90 17.35
CA THR A 43 8.38 15.59 18.64
C THR A 43 9.86 15.25 18.47
N ALA A 44 10.27 14.52 17.43
CA ALA A 44 11.69 14.26 17.14
C ALA A 44 12.46 15.53 16.73
N ALA A 45 11.82 16.43 15.97
CA ALA A 45 12.43 17.71 15.59
C ALA A 45 12.68 18.61 16.81
N GLU A 46 11.81 18.59 17.83
CA GLU A 46 11.98 19.38 19.04
C GLU A 46 12.88 18.72 20.09
N THR A 47 12.83 17.40 20.23
CA THR A 47 13.53 16.67 21.31
C THR A 47 14.81 15.98 20.88
N HIS A 48 15.16 16.01 19.58
CA HIS A 48 16.28 15.28 18.99
C HIS A 48 16.29 13.79 19.36
N SER A 49 15.12 13.23 19.72
CA SER A 49 14.96 11.86 20.20
C SER A 49 13.72 11.23 19.58
N ILE A 50 13.87 10.00 19.06
CA ILE A 50 12.79 9.22 18.43
C ILE A 50 11.99 8.41 19.49
N GLY A 51 12.30 8.61 20.78
CA GLY A 51 11.72 7.90 21.92
C GLY A 51 12.58 6.73 22.41
N LYS A 52 12.10 6.01 23.43
CA LYS A 52 12.81 4.85 23.99
C LYS A 52 12.86 3.71 22.98
N SER A 53 14.03 3.10 22.81
CA SER A 53 14.19 1.89 22.00
C SER A 53 13.30 0.78 22.52
N ILE A 54 12.66 0.04 21.61
CA ILE A 54 11.83 -1.13 21.94
C ILE A 54 12.67 -2.24 22.62
N LEU A 55 14.00 -2.16 22.53
CA LEU A 55 14.95 -3.11 23.11
C LEU A 55 15.68 -2.58 24.36
N ALA A 56 15.27 -1.45 24.94
CA ALA A 56 16.02 -0.76 26.01
C ALA A 56 16.21 -1.56 27.32
N GLN A 57 15.58 -2.74 27.48
CA GLN A 57 15.67 -3.60 28.67
C GLN A 57 15.94 -5.09 28.34
N ALA A 58 16.65 -5.39 27.25
CA ALA A 58 17.01 -6.77 26.89
C ALA A 58 17.82 -7.50 27.98
N ASP A 59 18.49 -6.74 28.87
CA ASP A 59 19.48 -7.25 29.80
C ASP A 59 18.88 -7.91 31.07
N ALA A 60 17.62 -7.62 31.40
CA ALA A 60 17.00 -8.10 32.65
C ALA A 60 16.31 -9.47 32.50
N ASN A 61 15.64 -9.73 31.38
CA ASN A 61 14.98 -11.00 31.12
C ASN A 61 14.71 -11.22 29.61
N PRO A 62 15.60 -11.93 28.88
CA PRO A 62 15.57 -11.99 27.41
C PRO A 62 14.27 -12.52 26.82
N TRP A 63 13.63 -13.48 27.49
CA TRP A 63 12.37 -14.09 27.04
C TRP A 63 11.18 -13.14 27.14
N GLN A 64 11.10 -12.34 28.20
CA GLN A 64 10.03 -11.34 28.36
C GLN A 64 10.23 -10.19 27.38
N ALA A 65 11.47 -9.71 27.21
CA ALA A 65 11.79 -8.69 26.21
C ALA A 65 11.43 -9.15 24.78
N ALA A 66 11.67 -10.43 24.45
CA ALA A 66 11.28 -11.00 23.16
C ALA A 66 9.75 -11.03 22.95
N LEU A 67 8.98 -11.40 24.00
CA LEU A 67 7.52 -11.43 23.95
C LEU A 67 6.92 -10.02 23.85
N ASP A 68 7.44 -9.08 24.63
CA ASP A 68 7.02 -7.67 24.59
C ASP A 68 7.31 -7.05 23.22
N TYR A 69 8.52 -7.31 22.67
CA TYR A 69 8.87 -6.90 21.32
C TYR A 69 7.89 -7.49 20.29
N ALA A 70 7.64 -8.79 20.34
CA ALA A 70 6.73 -9.46 19.42
C ALA A 70 5.31 -8.88 19.51
N MET A 71 4.80 -8.60 20.71
CA MET A 71 3.46 -8.06 20.92
C MET A 71 3.33 -6.63 20.42
N ILE A 72 4.30 -5.75 20.74
CA ILE A 72 4.33 -4.37 20.26
C ILE A 72 4.41 -4.34 18.73
N TYR A 73 5.30 -5.15 18.15
CA TYR A 73 5.48 -5.21 16.70
C TYR A 73 4.24 -5.79 16.01
N PHE A 74 3.63 -6.83 16.57
CA PHE A 74 2.40 -7.43 16.05
C PHE A 74 1.23 -6.44 16.04
N LEU A 75 1.01 -5.71 17.14
CA LEU A 75 -0.06 -4.70 17.22
C LEU A 75 0.15 -3.54 16.22
N ALA A 76 1.40 -3.17 15.96
CA ALA A 76 1.74 -2.18 14.96
C ALA A 76 1.47 -2.69 13.53
N VAL A 77 1.90 -3.91 13.22
CA VAL A 77 1.79 -4.51 11.88
C VAL A 77 0.35 -4.93 11.55
N TRP A 78 -0.42 -5.41 12.53
CA TRP A 78 -1.78 -5.92 12.32
C TRP A 78 -2.71 -4.88 11.66
N LYS A 79 -2.66 -3.62 12.12
CA LYS A 79 -3.47 -2.53 11.54
C LYS A 79 -3.16 -2.31 10.06
N ALA A 80 -1.87 -2.37 9.69
CA ALA A 80 -1.42 -2.25 8.31
C ALA A 80 -1.78 -3.50 7.47
N ALA A 81 -1.73 -4.69 8.07
CA ALA A 81 -2.09 -5.94 7.41
C ALA A 81 -3.58 -5.98 7.05
N VAL A 82 -4.45 -5.60 7.99
CA VAL A 82 -5.90 -5.47 7.74
C VAL A 82 -6.17 -4.49 6.60
N LEU A 83 -5.50 -3.32 6.61
CA LEU A 83 -5.62 -2.34 5.53
C LEU A 83 -5.17 -2.94 4.18
N GLY A 84 -4.03 -3.64 4.14
CA GLY A 84 -3.51 -4.27 2.93
C GLY A 84 -4.46 -5.32 2.34
N VAL A 85 -5.08 -6.15 3.19
CA VAL A 85 -6.09 -7.13 2.76
C VAL A 85 -7.34 -6.44 2.23
N LEU A 86 -7.84 -5.42 2.94
CA LEU A 86 -8.99 -4.62 2.51
C LEU A 86 -8.72 -3.96 1.15
N LEU A 87 -7.56 -3.33 0.97
CA LEU A 87 -7.18 -2.70 -0.29
C LEU A 87 -7.04 -3.72 -1.41
N GLY A 88 -6.43 -4.89 -1.17
CA GLY A 88 -6.32 -5.95 -2.17
C GLY A 88 -7.68 -6.51 -2.62
N SER A 89 -8.65 -6.59 -1.71
CA SER A 89 -10.03 -6.94 -2.02
C SER A 89 -10.74 -5.82 -2.78
N LEU A 90 -10.57 -4.57 -2.34
CA LEU A 90 -11.21 -3.41 -2.93
C LEU A 90 -10.72 -3.12 -4.34
N ILE A 91 -9.44 -3.38 -4.64
CA ILE A 91 -8.93 -3.34 -6.02
C ILE A 91 -9.78 -4.24 -6.89
N GLN A 92 -9.99 -5.49 -6.48
CA GLN A 92 -10.73 -6.50 -7.26
C GLN A 92 -12.19 -6.12 -7.53
N VAL A 93 -12.86 -5.45 -6.58
CA VAL A 93 -14.29 -5.12 -6.66
C VAL A 93 -14.55 -3.73 -7.27
N LEU A 94 -13.73 -2.74 -6.92
CA LEU A 94 -14.03 -1.33 -7.15
C LEU A 94 -13.36 -0.79 -8.43
N ILE A 95 -12.23 -1.35 -8.85
CA ILE A 95 -11.51 -0.83 -10.02
C ILE A 95 -11.93 -1.58 -11.29
N PRO A 96 -12.53 -0.90 -12.30
CA PRO A 96 -12.82 -1.52 -13.59
C PRO A 96 -11.52 -1.87 -14.33
N ARG A 97 -11.43 -3.11 -14.84
CA ARG A 97 -10.23 -3.65 -15.52
C ARG A 97 -9.72 -2.74 -16.63
N ASP A 98 -10.61 -2.13 -17.41
CA ASP A 98 -10.25 -1.27 -18.53
C ASP A 98 -9.48 -0.01 -18.11
N TRP A 99 -9.79 0.54 -16.93
CA TRP A 99 -9.09 1.70 -16.39
C TRP A 99 -7.70 1.31 -15.87
N LEU A 100 -7.60 0.17 -15.19
CA LEU A 100 -6.32 -0.31 -14.67
C LEU A 100 -5.38 -0.74 -15.80
N LEU A 101 -5.90 -1.35 -16.86
CA LEU A 101 -5.15 -1.67 -18.07
C LEU A 101 -4.69 -0.40 -18.82
N ARG A 102 -5.54 0.62 -18.91
CA ARG A 102 -5.16 1.91 -19.53
C ARG A 102 -4.11 2.67 -18.74
N THR A 103 -4.02 2.48 -17.42
CA THR A 103 -3.06 3.18 -16.56
C THR A 103 -1.82 2.34 -16.29
N LEU A 104 -1.94 1.20 -15.60
CA LEU A 104 -0.82 0.34 -15.21
C LEU A 104 -0.54 -0.83 -16.19
N GLY A 105 -1.41 -1.07 -17.18
CA GLY A 105 -1.19 -2.03 -18.27
C GLY A 105 -0.42 -1.48 -19.47
N GLN A 106 -0.03 -0.20 -19.44
CA GLN A 106 0.77 0.47 -20.46
C GLN A 106 2.19 -0.12 -20.57
N SER A 107 2.95 0.26 -21.60
CA SER A 107 4.29 -0.27 -21.95
C SER A 107 5.21 -0.51 -20.74
N ARG A 108 6.13 -1.49 -20.87
CA ARG A 108 6.96 -2.04 -19.79
C ARG A 108 7.58 -0.97 -18.87
N PHE A 109 8.02 0.17 -19.42
CA PHE A 109 8.59 1.27 -18.64
C PHE A 109 7.53 2.14 -17.93
N ARG A 110 6.47 2.57 -18.63
CA ARG A 110 5.41 3.41 -18.03
C ARG A 110 4.66 2.68 -16.92
N GLY A 111 4.35 1.39 -17.11
CA GLY A 111 3.70 0.58 -16.09
C GLY A 111 4.56 0.44 -14.83
N THR A 112 5.87 0.24 -15.00
CA THR A 112 6.84 0.17 -13.90
C THR A 112 6.95 1.51 -13.16
N LEU A 113 7.12 2.63 -13.89
CA LEU A 113 7.22 3.97 -13.31
C LEU A 113 5.97 4.34 -12.50
N LEU A 114 4.77 4.09 -13.05
CA LEU A 114 3.52 4.31 -12.34
C LEU A 114 3.41 3.42 -11.10
N GLY A 115 3.80 2.14 -11.19
CA GLY A 115 3.85 1.23 -10.04
C GLY A 115 4.75 1.75 -8.92
N THR A 116 5.94 2.26 -9.26
CA THR A 116 6.85 2.90 -8.30
C THR A 116 6.22 4.14 -7.67
N LEU A 117 5.62 5.03 -8.48
CA LEU A 117 4.98 6.25 -7.97
C LEU A 117 3.81 5.94 -7.01
N PHE A 118 3.00 4.93 -7.31
CA PHE A 118 1.93 4.47 -6.42
C PHE A 118 2.43 3.81 -5.13
N SER A 119 3.69 3.37 -5.08
CA SER A 119 4.29 2.80 -3.87
C SER A 119 4.78 3.85 -2.86
N LEU A 120 5.13 5.05 -3.33
CA LEU A 120 5.61 6.17 -2.49
C LEU A 120 4.70 6.47 -1.28
N PRO A 121 3.37 6.63 -1.43
CA PRO A 121 2.51 6.93 -0.29
C PRO A 121 2.20 5.71 0.59
N GLY A 122 2.35 4.49 0.05
CA GLY A 122 1.95 3.26 0.73
C GLY A 122 2.77 2.96 1.97
N MET A 123 4.11 3.09 1.87
CA MET A 123 5.05 2.80 2.96
C MET A 123 4.82 1.43 3.62
N MET A 124 4.20 0.47 2.94
CA MET A 124 3.81 -0.80 3.53
C MET A 124 5.00 -1.76 3.61
N CYS A 125 4.98 -2.71 4.54
CA CYS A 125 5.88 -3.87 4.44
C CYS A 125 5.52 -4.71 3.22
N THR A 126 6.48 -5.50 2.73
CA THR A 126 6.26 -6.50 1.68
C THR A 126 5.09 -7.44 2.00
N CYS A 127 4.93 -7.78 3.28
CA CYS A 127 3.81 -8.57 3.80
C CYS A 127 2.43 -7.96 3.56
N CYS A 128 2.27 -6.65 3.80
CA CYS A 128 0.99 -5.95 3.67
C CYS A 128 0.73 -5.53 2.21
N ALA A 129 1.78 -5.29 1.43
CA ALA A 129 1.68 -4.96 0.01
C ALA A 129 1.39 -6.20 -0.87
N ALA A 130 1.69 -7.41 -0.41
CA ALA A 130 1.46 -8.65 -1.15
C ALA A 130 0.00 -8.86 -1.61
N PRO A 131 -1.04 -8.78 -0.75
CA PRO A 131 -2.43 -8.95 -1.20
C PRO A 131 -2.87 -7.88 -2.20
N VAL A 132 -2.35 -6.66 -2.07
CA VAL A 132 -2.61 -5.55 -2.99
C VAL A 132 -1.99 -5.83 -4.36
N ALA A 133 -0.72 -6.25 -4.39
CA ALA A 133 0.00 -6.63 -5.61
C ALA A 133 -0.65 -7.86 -6.28
N ALA A 134 -1.09 -8.85 -5.50
CA ALA A 134 -1.83 -9.99 -6.00
C ALA A 134 -3.17 -9.58 -6.64
N GLY A 135 -3.91 -8.65 -6.01
CA GLY A 135 -5.12 -8.06 -6.56
C GLY A 135 -4.89 -7.36 -7.90
N MET A 136 -3.82 -6.55 -7.99
CA MET A 136 -3.41 -5.91 -9.24
C MET A 136 -3.08 -6.93 -10.34
N ARG A 137 -2.37 -8.01 -10.01
CA ARG A 137 -2.04 -9.07 -10.96
C ARG A 137 -3.27 -9.82 -11.47
N ARG A 138 -4.27 -10.06 -10.61
CA ARG A 138 -5.56 -10.64 -11.03
C ARG A 138 -6.32 -9.74 -12.00
N GLN A 139 -6.09 -8.44 -11.94
CA GLN A 139 -6.65 -7.45 -12.87
C GLN A 139 -5.79 -7.17 -14.10
N GLN A 140 -4.81 -8.03 -14.41
CA GLN A 140 -3.98 -7.96 -15.62
C GLN A 140 -3.06 -6.73 -15.69
N VAL A 141 -2.69 -6.12 -14.54
CA VAL A 141 -1.63 -5.11 -14.48
C VAL A 141 -0.30 -5.69 -14.98
N SER A 142 0.54 -4.88 -15.65
CA SER A 142 1.87 -5.30 -16.09
C SER A 142 2.71 -5.91 -14.94
N MET A 143 3.50 -6.95 -15.24
CA MET A 143 4.39 -7.56 -14.24
C MET A 143 5.35 -6.53 -13.63
N GLY A 144 5.91 -5.65 -14.47
CA GLY A 144 6.81 -4.59 -14.03
C GLY A 144 6.15 -3.61 -13.05
N GLY A 145 4.93 -3.15 -13.35
CA GLY A 145 4.19 -2.26 -12.45
C GLY A 145 3.84 -2.88 -11.10
N ALA A 146 3.38 -4.14 -11.11
CA ALA A 146 3.03 -4.84 -9.87
C ALA A 146 4.26 -5.12 -8.99
N LEU A 147 5.38 -5.55 -9.59
CA LEU A 147 6.63 -5.78 -8.87
C LEU A 147 7.26 -4.47 -8.38
N ALA A 148 7.25 -3.42 -9.19
CA ALA A 148 7.71 -2.10 -8.80
C ALA A 148 6.91 -1.53 -7.63
N PHE A 149 5.58 -1.70 -7.64
CA PHE A 149 4.75 -1.32 -6.50
C PHE A 149 5.11 -2.11 -5.24
N TRP A 150 5.27 -3.44 -5.37
CA TRP A 150 5.50 -4.34 -4.25
C TRP A 150 6.87 -4.11 -3.60
N MET A 151 7.92 -3.94 -4.41
CA MET A 151 9.29 -3.65 -3.95
C MET A 151 9.48 -2.20 -3.54
N GLY A 152 8.81 -1.25 -4.19
CA GLY A 152 8.93 0.17 -3.88
C GLY A 152 8.34 0.55 -2.53
N ASN A 153 7.30 -0.16 -2.07
CA ASN A 153 6.63 0.11 -0.79
C ASN A 153 7.55 0.06 0.45
N PRO A 154 8.40 -0.96 0.65
CA PRO A 154 9.37 -0.97 1.74
C PRO A 154 10.56 -0.02 1.50
N LEU A 155 10.95 0.23 0.24
CA LEU A 155 12.13 1.02 -0.11
C LEU A 155 11.89 2.53 0.01
N LEU A 156 10.69 2.99 -0.31
CA LEU A 156 10.36 4.41 -0.43
C LEU A 156 9.53 4.89 0.75
N ASN A 157 10.03 4.65 1.96
CA ASN A 157 9.38 5.13 3.17
C ASN A 157 9.86 6.57 3.50
N PRO A 158 9.10 7.64 3.19
CA PRO A 158 9.48 9.00 3.53
C PRO A 158 9.71 9.20 5.03
N ALA A 159 9.10 8.40 5.91
CA ALA A 159 9.41 8.48 7.33
C ALA A 159 10.91 8.24 7.58
N THR A 160 11.50 7.18 7.02
CA THR A 160 12.92 6.87 7.19
C THR A 160 13.87 7.79 6.41
N LEU A 161 13.35 8.65 5.55
CA LEU A 161 14.14 9.68 4.87
C LEU A 161 14.16 11.01 5.65
N VAL A 162 13.16 11.23 6.50
CA VAL A 162 13.04 12.43 7.34
C VAL A 162 13.69 12.22 8.71
N PHE A 163 13.73 10.97 9.20
CA PHE A 163 14.41 10.56 10.44
C PHE A 163 15.78 9.94 10.15
#